data_AF-A0A7D5N6M1-F1
#
_entry.id   AF-A0A7D5N6M1-F1
#
_cell.length_a   1.000
_cell.length_b   1.000
_cell.length_c   1.000
_cell.angle_alpha   90.00
_cell.angle_beta   90.00
_cell.angle_gamma   90.00
#
_symmetry.space_group_name_H-M   'P 1'
#
loop_
_entity.id
_entity.type
_entity.pdbx_description
1 polymer ?
#
loop_
_entity_poly.entity_id
_entity_poly.type
_entity_poly.pdbx_seq_one_letter_code
_entity_poly.pdbx_strand_id
1 'polypeptide(L)'
;MKKLLNVRIFLLILIGAFTKTQAQTKHGNQWVIGHLQNVLDFNTSVTQLDTSLNYGILLMAQGKSNICDSNGQLLILCNGMRLFNASGNLIESGDTLVPEAYYVGYASVSAVSQSSIILPVDSDQYYVFTPVPTDSNFNTNWVNGYAYFDELWYHRIDMRANGGG
;
A
#
# COMPACT_ATOMS: atom_id res chain seq x y z
N MET A 1 -21.82 45.26 22.71
CA MET A 1 -20.60 44.52 22.29
C MET A 1 -20.55 43.07 22.77
N LYS A 2 -20.60 42.77 24.09
CA LYS A 2 -20.54 41.37 24.61
C LYS A 2 -21.60 40.40 24.03
N LYS A 3 -22.86 40.85 23.86
CA LYS A 3 -23.92 40.03 23.24
C LYS A 3 -23.61 39.64 21.78
N LEU A 4 -23.02 40.54 20.99
CA LEU A 4 -22.64 40.25 19.60
C LEU A 4 -21.50 39.23 19.52
N LEU A 5 -20.56 39.27 20.47
CA LEU A 5 -19.47 38.31 20.56
C LEU A 5 -19.98 36.90 20.89
N ASN A 6 -20.93 36.78 21.82
CA ASN A 6 -21.53 35.50 22.20
C ASN A 6 -22.33 34.86 21.06
N VAL A 7 -23.05 35.64 20.25
CA VAL A 7 -23.78 35.15 19.08
C VAL A 7 -22.81 34.61 18.01
N ARG A 8 -21.68 35.29 17.77
CA ARG A 8 -20.66 34.83 16.82
C ARG A 8 -20.01 33.52 17.25
N ILE A 9 -19.71 33.37 18.54
CA ILE A 9 -19.15 32.13 19.10
C ILE A 9 -20.16 30.98 18.97
N PHE A 10 -21.43 31.23 19.28
CA PHE A 10 -22.50 30.23 19.13
C PHE A 10 -22.66 29.76 17.69
N LEU A 11 -22.60 30.68 16.71
CA LEU A 11 -22.65 30.35 15.29
C LEU A 11 -21.45 29.52 14.82
N LEU A 12 -20.24 29.81 15.31
CA LEU A 12 -19.03 29.04 15.03
C LEU A 12 -19.13 27.58 15.55
N ILE A 13 -19.69 27.39 16.75
CA ILE A 13 -19.92 26.06 17.33
C ILE A 13 -20.96 25.29 16.52
N LEU A 14 -22.04 25.95 16.09
CA LEU A 14 -23.05 25.34 15.23
C LEU A 14 -22.43 24.86 13.92
N ILE A 15 -21.63 25.69 13.24
CA ILE A 15 -20.98 25.31 11.99
C ILE A 15 -20.07 24.09 12.19
N GLY A 16 -19.27 24.06 13.25
CA GLY A 16 -18.39 22.92 13.56
C GLY A 16 -19.14 21.62 13.92
N ALA A 17 -20.36 21.72 14.50
CA ALA A 17 -21.16 20.56 14.86
C ALA A 17 -21.83 19.86 13.66
N PHE A 18 -22.04 20.57 12.55
CA PHE A 18 -22.66 20.03 11.33
C PHE A 18 -21.65 19.66 10.24
N THR A 19 -20.38 20.07 10.35
CA THR A 19 -19.33 19.60 9.46
C THR A 19 -18.89 18.19 9.87
N LYS A 20 -19.32 17.16 9.12
CA LYS A 20 -18.67 15.85 9.18
C LYS A 20 -17.25 16.02 8.64
N THR A 21 -16.26 16.06 9.51
CA THR A 21 -14.85 15.94 9.11
C THR A 21 -14.63 14.53 8.56
N GLN A 22 -14.64 14.39 7.24
CA GLN A 22 -14.23 13.17 6.54
C GLN A 22 -12.69 13.09 6.57
N ALA A 23 -12.12 12.94 7.76
CA ALA A 23 -10.67 12.75 7.93
C ALA A 23 -10.26 11.28 7.78
N GLN A 24 -11.24 10.37 7.67
CA GLN A 24 -10.99 8.93 7.54
C GLN A 24 -11.01 8.54 6.07
N THR A 25 -9.83 8.50 5.46
CA THR A 25 -9.66 7.88 4.15
C THR A 25 -9.81 6.37 4.29
N LYS A 26 -10.51 5.72 3.36
CA LYS A 26 -10.72 4.27 3.38
C LYS A 26 -9.56 3.45 2.79
N HIS A 27 -8.42 4.08 2.54
CA HIS A 27 -7.24 3.46 1.92
C HIS A 27 -6.67 2.25 2.68
N GLY A 28 -7.02 2.07 3.95
CA GLY A 28 -6.64 0.91 4.77
C GLY A 28 -7.80 0.00 5.15
N ASN A 29 -8.94 0.05 4.46
CA ASN A 29 -10.15 -0.68 4.87
C ASN A 29 -10.14 -2.17 4.52
N GLN A 30 -9.23 -2.64 3.68
CA GLN A 30 -9.02 -4.06 3.42
C GLN A 30 -7.55 -4.41 3.64
N TRP A 31 -7.28 -5.47 4.39
CA TRP A 31 -5.93 -5.90 4.72
C TRP A 31 -5.68 -7.29 4.15
N VAL A 32 -4.65 -7.42 3.31
CA VAL A 32 -4.26 -8.71 2.75
C VAL A 32 -3.30 -9.40 3.72
N ILE A 33 -3.76 -10.48 4.34
CA ILE A 33 -3.08 -11.14 5.44
C ILE A 33 -2.70 -12.60 5.12
N GLY A 34 -1.73 -13.08 5.89
CA GLY A 34 -1.29 -14.47 5.83
C GLY A 34 -0.55 -14.82 4.54
N HIS A 35 -0.21 -16.10 4.42
CA HIS A 35 0.47 -16.68 3.26
C HIS A 35 -0.53 -17.01 2.13
N LEU A 36 -1.75 -17.42 2.50
CA LEU A 36 -2.84 -17.79 1.60
C LEU A 36 -3.70 -16.59 1.15
N GLN A 37 -3.33 -15.37 1.55
CA GLN A 37 -3.87 -14.11 1.00
C GLN A 37 -5.35 -13.84 1.29
N ASN A 38 -5.77 -14.13 2.53
CA ASN A 38 -7.10 -13.74 2.96
C ASN A 38 -7.19 -12.21 3.09
N VAL A 39 -8.38 -11.66 2.88
CA VAL A 39 -8.65 -10.23 3.06
C VAL A 39 -9.52 -10.02 4.29
N LEU A 40 -8.99 -9.27 5.27
CA LEU A 40 -9.82 -8.70 6.32
C LEU A 40 -10.48 -7.43 5.79
N ASP A 41 -11.81 -7.38 5.81
CA ASP A 41 -12.59 -6.25 5.28
C ASP A 41 -13.30 -5.50 6.41
N PHE A 42 -12.98 -4.21 6.52
CA PHE A 42 -13.49 -3.25 7.50
C PHE A 42 -14.52 -2.27 6.91
N ASN A 43 -15.01 -2.49 5.68
CA ASN A 43 -16.01 -1.64 5.05
C ASN A 43 -17.42 -1.76 5.65
N THR A 44 -17.66 -2.78 6.47
CA THR A 44 -18.92 -2.98 7.17
C THR A 44 -18.71 -2.90 8.69
N SER A 45 -19.80 -2.81 9.46
CA SER A 45 -19.74 -2.71 10.93
C SER A 45 -19.18 -3.96 11.60
N VAL A 46 -19.18 -5.10 10.90
CA VAL A 46 -18.61 -6.36 11.38
C VAL A 46 -17.50 -6.75 10.42
N THR A 47 -16.27 -6.87 10.90
CA THR A 47 -15.14 -7.29 10.06
C THR A 47 -15.45 -8.61 9.39
N GLN A 48 -15.32 -8.64 8.06
CA GLN A 48 -15.47 -9.85 7.26
C GLN A 48 -14.09 -10.43 6.93
N LEU A 49 -14.03 -11.75 6.81
CA LEU A 49 -12.84 -12.45 6.30
C LEU A 49 -13.22 -13.05 4.94
N ASP A 50 -12.62 -12.51 3.87
CA ASP A 50 -12.72 -13.09 2.54
C ASP A 50 -11.55 -14.06 2.32
N THR A 51 -11.88 -15.32 2.07
CA THR A 51 -10.92 -16.40 1.76
C THR A 51 -11.05 -16.89 0.32
N SER A 52 -11.84 -16.20 -0.51
CA SER A 52 -12.08 -16.57 -1.91
C SER A 52 -10.98 -16.04 -2.84
N LEU A 53 -10.30 -14.97 -2.42
CA LEU A 53 -9.15 -14.42 -3.14
C LEU A 53 -7.93 -15.34 -2.97
N ASN A 54 -7.40 -15.80 -4.09
CA ASN A 54 -6.18 -16.58 -4.15
C ASN A 54 -5.36 -16.09 -5.34
N TYR A 55 -4.35 -15.27 -5.05
CA TYR A 55 -3.43 -14.78 -6.07
C TYR A 55 -2.34 -15.82 -6.38
N GLY A 56 -2.10 -16.80 -5.50
CA GLY A 56 -1.13 -17.88 -5.66
C GLY A 56 0.07 -17.73 -4.73
N ILE A 57 0.63 -18.84 -4.26
CA ILE A 57 1.59 -18.92 -3.11
C ILE A 57 2.73 -17.89 -3.16
N LEU A 58 3.33 -17.67 -4.33
CA LEU A 58 4.52 -16.82 -4.46
C LEU A 58 4.20 -15.33 -4.42
N LEU A 59 2.96 -14.93 -4.71
CA LEU A 59 2.65 -13.52 -4.92
C LEU A 59 2.73 -12.68 -3.66
N MET A 60 2.54 -13.25 -2.47
CA MET A 60 2.36 -12.49 -1.23
C MET A 60 2.98 -13.19 0.01
N ALA A 61 4.00 -14.01 -0.22
CA ALA A 61 4.50 -14.95 0.79
C ALA A 61 5.06 -14.28 2.06
N GLN A 62 5.62 -13.07 1.95
CA GLN A 62 6.28 -12.36 3.06
C GLN A 62 5.95 -10.86 3.04
N GLY A 63 6.91 -9.98 3.33
CA GLY A 63 6.70 -8.54 3.43
C GLY A 63 5.97 -8.02 2.22
N LYS A 64 4.77 -7.53 2.46
CA LYS A 64 3.83 -7.06 1.47
C LYS A 64 3.15 -5.83 1.97
N SER A 65 2.66 -5.04 1.05
CA SER A 65 1.80 -3.89 1.33
C SER A 65 0.61 -3.92 0.39
N ASN A 66 -0.48 -3.29 0.83
CA ASN A 66 -1.67 -3.12 0.01
C ASN A 66 -2.32 -1.79 0.32
N ILE A 67 -3.09 -1.27 -0.63
CA ILE A 67 -3.88 -0.06 -0.44
C ILE A 67 -5.22 -0.19 -1.15
N CYS A 68 -6.24 0.42 -0.57
CA CYS A 68 -7.58 0.51 -1.14
C CYS A 68 -7.78 1.81 -1.94
N ASP A 69 -8.81 1.86 -2.76
CA ASP A 69 -9.34 3.08 -3.35
C ASP A 69 -10.02 3.97 -2.28
N SER A 70 -10.60 5.10 -2.73
CA SER A 70 -11.35 6.00 -1.84
C SER A 70 -12.65 5.38 -1.29
N ASN A 71 -13.17 4.32 -1.91
CA ASN A 71 -14.37 3.60 -1.47
C ASN A 71 -14.06 2.49 -0.44
N GLY A 72 -12.78 2.18 -0.25
CA GLY A 72 -12.28 1.14 0.66
C GLY A 72 -12.14 -0.23 0.01
N GLN A 73 -12.21 -0.31 -1.31
CA GLN A 73 -11.99 -1.55 -2.06
C GLN A 73 -10.50 -1.68 -2.37
N LEU A 74 -9.93 -2.87 -2.19
CA LEU A 74 -8.56 -3.20 -2.52
C LEU A 74 -8.25 -2.76 -3.95
N LEU A 75 -7.13 -2.09 -4.15
CA LEU A 75 -6.75 -1.51 -5.44
C LEU A 75 -5.38 -2.01 -5.88
N ILE A 76 -4.37 -1.87 -5.02
CA ILE A 76 -2.97 -2.23 -5.33
C ILE A 76 -2.45 -3.18 -4.25
N LEU A 77 -1.69 -4.17 -4.70
CA LEU A 77 -0.89 -5.11 -3.90
C LEU A 77 0.58 -4.95 -4.29
N CYS A 78 1.49 -5.01 -3.33
CA CYS A 78 2.92 -5.02 -3.56
C CYS A 78 3.59 -6.12 -2.76
N ASN A 79 4.38 -6.97 -3.41
CA ASN A 79 5.11 -8.07 -2.75
C ASN A 79 6.55 -7.68 -2.34
N GLY A 80 6.84 -6.37 -2.34
CA GLY A 80 8.17 -5.82 -2.13
C GLY A 80 9.02 -5.68 -3.39
N MET A 81 8.66 -6.34 -4.49
CA MET A 81 9.42 -6.31 -5.75
C MET A 81 8.55 -6.03 -6.97
N ARG A 82 7.24 -6.30 -6.87
CA ARG A 82 6.26 -6.21 -7.94
C ARG A 82 4.94 -5.64 -7.46
N LEU A 83 4.21 -4.98 -8.36
CA LEU A 83 2.89 -4.42 -8.16
C LEU A 83 1.82 -5.19 -8.91
N PHE A 84 0.71 -5.42 -8.23
CA PHE A 84 -0.45 -6.12 -8.77
C PHE A 84 -1.71 -5.32 -8.49
N ASN A 85 -2.70 -5.47 -9.35
CA ASN A 85 -4.05 -4.98 -9.10
C ASN A 85 -4.79 -5.89 -8.11
N ALA A 86 -6.02 -5.51 -7.76
CA ALA A 86 -6.88 -6.25 -6.83
C ALA A 86 -7.23 -7.69 -7.28
N SER A 87 -7.03 -8.03 -8.56
CA SER A 87 -7.22 -9.39 -9.08
C SER A 87 -5.93 -10.22 -9.06
N GLY A 88 -4.82 -9.66 -8.57
CA GLY A 88 -3.50 -10.30 -8.56
C GLY A 88 -2.77 -10.25 -9.89
N ASN A 89 -3.28 -9.53 -10.89
CA ASN A 89 -2.61 -9.35 -12.16
C ASN A 89 -1.54 -8.26 -12.03
N LEU A 90 -0.40 -8.44 -12.69
CA LEU A 90 0.68 -7.47 -12.70
C LEU A 90 0.20 -6.14 -13.31
N ILE A 91 0.52 -5.03 -12.66
CA ILE A 91 0.28 -3.69 -13.21
C ILE A 91 1.35 -3.41 -14.28
N GLU A 92 1.00 -2.64 -15.32
CA GLU A 92 1.95 -2.23 -16.35
C GLU A 92 3.20 -1.58 -15.73
N SER A 93 4.39 -2.03 -16.13
CA SER A 93 5.68 -1.62 -15.55
C SER A 93 5.82 -1.84 -14.04
N GLY A 94 4.96 -2.68 -13.45
CA GLY A 94 5.01 -3.08 -12.05
C GLY A 94 5.85 -4.33 -11.80
N ASP A 95 6.69 -4.76 -12.75
CA ASP A 95 7.40 -6.04 -12.74
C ASP A 95 8.76 -6.01 -12.06
N THR A 96 9.42 -4.85 -11.93
CA THR A 96 10.73 -4.76 -11.26
C THR A 96 10.89 -3.43 -10.52
N LEU A 97 10.60 -3.44 -9.20
CA LEU A 97 10.68 -2.26 -8.32
C LEU A 97 11.97 -2.17 -7.50
N VAL A 98 12.91 -3.08 -7.74
CA VAL A 98 14.14 -3.25 -6.96
C VAL A 98 15.32 -3.56 -7.89
N PRO A 99 16.58 -3.46 -7.43
CA PRO A 99 17.74 -3.85 -8.21
C PRO A 99 17.69 -5.30 -8.70
N GLU A 100 18.24 -5.54 -9.90
CA GLU A 100 18.15 -6.81 -10.62
C GLU A 100 18.74 -7.98 -9.81
N ALA A 101 19.87 -7.78 -9.13
CA ALA A 101 20.49 -8.86 -8.38
C ALA A 101 19.60 -9.32 -7.21
N TYR A 102 18.97 -8.37 -6.52
CA TYR A 102 18.00 -8.67 -5.46
C TYR A 102 16.73 -9.31 -6.01
N TYR A 103 16.23 -8.82 -7.15
CA TYR A 103 15.06 -9.36 -7.84
C TYR A 103 15.24 -10.83 -8.23
N VAL A 104 16.36 -11.15 -8.90
CA VAL A 104 16.70 -12.51 -9.35
C VAL A 104 17.02 -13.42 -8.16
N GLY A 105 17.80 -12.94 -7.19
CA GLY A 105 18.23 -13.71 -6.02
C GLY A 105 17.08 -14.23 -5.16
N TYR A 106 15.91 -13.61 -5.27
CA TYR A 106 14.71 -13.96 -4.52
C TYR A 106 13.49 -14.31 -5.38
N ALA A 107 13.71 -14.66 -6.65
CA ALA A 107 12.66 -15.06 -7.57
C ALA A 107 11.46 -14.09 -7.57
N SER A 108 11.75 -12.79 -7.58
CA SER A 108 10.75 -11.72 -7.72
C SER A 108 9.76 -11.59 -6.55
N VAL A 109 10.14 -12.05 -5.36
CA VAL A 109 9.36 -11.93 -4.12
C VAL A 109 10.28 -11.54 -2.97
N SER A 110 10.02 -10.42 -2.30
CA SER A 110 10.85 -10.04 -1.15
C SER A 110 10.80 -11.09 -0.05
N ALA A 111 11.96 -11.39 0.55
CA ALA A 111 12.08 -12.30 1.69
C ALA A 111 12.26 -11.60 3.05
N VAL A 112 11.93 -10.32 3.13
CA VAL A 112 11.91 -9.58 4.41
C VAL A 112 10.48 -9.25 4.82
N SER A 113 10.22 -9.11 6.12
CA SER A 113 8.89 -8.89 6.70
C SER A 113 8.28 -7.51 6.38
N GLN A 114 9.12 -6.52 6.05
CA GLN A 114 8.69 -5.18 5.64
C GLN A 114 9.52 -4.73 4.43
N SER A 115 8.94 -4.87 3.24
CA SER A 115 9.63 -4.72 1.95
C SER A 115 9.07 -3.59 1.08
N SER A 116 7.94 -3.02 1.48
CA SER A 116 7.29 -1.96 0.73
C SER A 116 6.31 -1.17 1.59
N ILE A 117 6.06 0.08 1.22
CA ILE A 117 4.96 0.90 1.71
C ILE A 117 4.32 1.60 0.51
N ILE A 118 2.99 1.60 0.45
CA ILE A 118 2.22 2.33 -0.57
C ILE A 118 1.55 3.52 0.11
N LEU A 119 1.79 4.72 -0.40
CA LEU A 119 1.20 5.96 0.12
C LEU A 119 0.31 6.62 -0.94
N PRO A 120 -0.93 6.99 -0.59
CA PRO A 120 -1.78 7.77 -1.48
C PRO A 120 -1.30 9.23 -1.50
N VAL A 121 -1.22 9.82 -2.69
CA VAL A 121 -0.82 11.22 -2.90
C VAL A 121 -2.01 12.05 -3.37
N ASP A 122 -2.78 11.49 -4.29
CA ASP A 122 -4.01 12.04 -4.85
C ASP A 122 -4.97 10.88 -5.18
N SER A 123 -6.16 11.16 -5.72
CA SER A 123 -7.24 10.18 -5.96
C SER A 123 -6.80 8.90 -6.67
N ASP A 124 -5.84 8.99 -7.58
CA ASP A 124 -5.38 7.89 -8.44
C ASP A 124 -3.85 7.80 -8.52
N GLN A 125 -3.15 8.52 -7.64
CA GLN A 125 -1.69 8.59 -7.65
C GLN A 125 -1.11 8.11 -6.34
N TYR A 126 -0.14 7.21 -6.46
CA TYR A 126 0.46 6.52 -5.34
C TYR A 126 1.98 6.55 -5.44
N TYR A 127 2.64 6.62 -4.29
CA TYR A 127 4.06 6.30 -4.19
C TYR A 127 4.25 4.94 -3.57
N VAL A 128 5.11 4.14 -4.17
CA VAL A 128 5.55 2.86 -3.64
C VAL A 128 7.00 3.01 -3.24
N PHE A 129 7.28 2.85 -1.96
CA PHE A 129 8.63 2.88 -1.42
C PHE A 129 9.13 1.46 -1.21
N THR A 130 10.33 1.15 -1.67
CA THR A 130 10.99 -0.14 -1.48
C THR A 130 12.39 0.11 -0.89
N PRO A 131 12.66 -0.34 0.35
CA PRO A 131 14.03 -0.36 0.84
C PRO A 131 14.77 -1.48 0.08
N VAL A 132 15.98 -1.21 -0.40
CA VAL A 132 16.71 -2.14 -1.28
C VAL A 132 18.21 -2.16 -0.97
N PRO A 133 18.90 -3.28 -1.22
CA PRO A 133 20.35 -3.32 -1.32
C PRO A 133 20.80 -2.92 -2.74
N THR A 134 21.87 -2.16 -2.88
CA THR A 134 22.55 -1.96 -4.18
C THR A 134 23.03 -3.31 -4.74
N ASP A 135 23.09 -3.45 -6.07
CA ASP A 135 23.58 -4.69 -6.70
C ASP A 135 24.99 -5.07 -6.23
N SER A 136 25.88 -4.09 -6.01
CA SER A 136 27.23 -4.35 -5.51
C SER A 136 27.21 -4.91 -4.09
N ASN A 137 26.41 -4.33 -3.20
CA ASN A 137 26.27 -4.77 -1.83
C ASN A 137 25.60 -6.16 -1.79
N PHE A 138 24.54 -6.36 -2.57
CA PHE A 138 23.88 -7.66 -2.68
C PHE A 138 24.85 -8.74 -3.16
N ASN A 139 25.49 -8.55 -4.32
CA ASN A 139 26.40 -9.55 -4.90
C ASN A 139 27.62 -9.86 -4.00
N THR A 140 28.11 -8.87 -3.26
CA THR A 140 29.29 -9.04 -2.39
C THR A 140 28.93 -9.71 -1.05
N ASN A 141 27.83 -9.29 -0.42
CA ASN A 141 27.54 -9.66 0.96
C ASN A 141 26.47 -10.75 1.10
N TRP A 142 25.68 -11.01 0.04
CA TRP A 142 24.63 -12.03 0.07
C TRP A 142 25.19 -13.44 0.25
N VAL A 143 26.33 -13.75 -0.37
CA VAL A 143 27.02 -15.04 -0.22
C VAL A 143 27.40 -15.33 1.24
N ASN A 144 27.58 -14.28 2.05
CA ASN A 144 27.88 -14.39 3.47
C ASN A 144 26.64 -14.28 4.38
N GLY A 145 25.45 -14.11 3.81
CA GLY A 145 24.17 -14.02 4.52
C GLY A 145 23.83 -12.64 5.11
N TYR A 146 24.52 -11.57 4.72
CA TYR A 146 24.37 -10.24 5.36
C TYR A 146 24.40 -9.06 4.38
N ALA A 147 23.56 -9.05 3.34
CA ALA A 147 23.32 -7.82 2.58
C ALA A 147 22.36 -6.91 3.37
N TYR A 148 22.81 -5.71 3.74
CA TYR A 148 21.95 -4.69 4.36
C TYR A 148 21.27 -3.84 3.29
N PHE A 149 20.13 -3.24 3.61
CA PHE A 149 19.44 -2.36 2.67
C PHE A 149 20.03 -0.96 2.83
N ASP A 150 20.71 -0.47 1.79
CA ASP A 150 21.48 0.78 1.77
C ASP A 150 20.81 1.89 0.95
N GLU A 151 19.71 1.58 0.26
CA GLU A 151 18.93 2.55 -0.50
C GLU A 151 17.43 2.44 -0.19
N LEU A 152 16.72 3.56 -0.41
CA LEU A 152 15.26 3.61 -0.39
C LEU A 152 14.79 4.12 -1.74
N TRP A 153 14.26 3.23 -2.57
CA TRP A 153 13.70 3.58 -3.87
C TRP A 153 12.24 4.00 -3.70
N TYR A 154 11.77 4.83 -4.63
CA TYR A 154 10.36 5.18 -4.73
C TYR A 154 9.90 5.12 -6.18
N HIS A 155 8.65 4.72 -6.37
CA HIS A 155 8.02 4.59 -7.67
C HIS A 155 6.70 5.34 -7.66
N ARG A 156 6.43 6.12 -8.71
CA ARG A 156 5.16 6.84 -8.86
C ARG A 156 4.22 6.01 -9.72
N ILE A 157 3.06 5.68 -9.18
CA ILE A 157 2.03 4.92 -9.85
C ILE A 157 0.87 5.85 -10.16
N ASP A 158 0.47 5.91 -11.43
CA ASP A 158 -0.72 6.61 -11.88
C ASP A 158 -1.74 5.58 -12.38
N MET A 159 -2.83 5.41 -11.64
CA MET A 159 -3.86 4.42 -11.97
C MET A 159 -4.80 4.88 -13.08
N ARG A 160 -4.77 6.17 -13.48
CA ARG A 160 -5.55 6.66 -14.63
C ARG A 160 -5.00 6.14 -15.94
N ALA A 161 -3.68 5.94 -16.01
CA ALA A 161 -3.01 5.39 -17.18
C ALA A 161 -3.24 3.87 -17.34
N ASN A 162 -3.58 3.17 -16.25
CA ASN A 162 -3.67 1.71 -16.19
C ASN A 162 -5.11 1.16 -16.34
N GLY A 163 -6.00 1.88 -17.03
CA GLY A 163 -7.36 1.43 -17.29
C GLY A 163 -8.40 1.77 -16.22
N GLY A 164 -8.01 2.46 -15.14
CA GLY A 164 -8.89 3.15 -14.19
C GLY A 164 -9.75 2.26 -13.29
N GLY A 165 -9.53 2.38 -11.97
CA GLY A 165 -10.49 2.14 -10.87
C GLY A 165 -11.41 0.92 -10.94
#